data_AF-A0A1Q9MY21-F1
#
_entry.id   AF-A0A1Q9MY21-F1
#
_cell.length_a   1.000
_cell.length_b   1.000
_cell.length_c   1.000
_cell.angle_alpha   90.00
_cell.angle_beta   90.00
_cell.angle_gamma   90.00
#
_symmetry.space_group_name_H-M   'P 1'
#
loop_
_entity.id
_entity.type
_entity.pdbx_description
1 polymer ?
#
loop_
_entity_poly.entity_id
_entity_poly.type
_entity_poly.pdbx_seq_one_letter_code
_entity_poly.pdbx_strand_id
1 'polypeptide(L)'
;MATAIEIPPMAHVLATLEKNQVHFAPTLLEIMWEDVEKVKASLPASYDATARFLALARPIAEACLLHAGYFPPESPVGRPPFPAAAIMLLHVLSTQEACKSYRFLPTYVNSHPTWLRALHLKKAPSDSMLSKFRTKLGEDFFLRFFKALRNLLVAFGLVTEKQAMIIDTAPVVASANLARANGSAKLDEQKLKQLFETLDLSPADPLFPPETGHSKSSPYPRAAKQRFLLLEKLGGFLSRNSALLYLQRHPEVNQLVGFPDGQVPTQPTFTYFEKHVPSLAEWVQPLVGQLVVFFNAQGDYDEDDPIPFFFRHTERRESPG
;
A
#
# COMPACT_ATOMS: atom_id res chain seq x y z
N MET A 1 4.12 7.28 -30.60
CA MET A 1 2.84 7.83 -31.10
C MET A 1 1.81 7.62 -30.00
N ALA A 2 1.21 8.69 -29.47
CA ALA A 2 0.19 8.56 -28.44
C ALA A 2 -1.08 8.00 -29.10
N THR A 3 -1.46 6.76 -28.75
CA THR A 3 -2.74 6.19 -29.13
C THR A 3 -3.84 7.13 -28.62
N ALA A 4 -4.69 7.60 -29.53
CA ALA A 4 -5.86 8.38 -29.16
C ALA A 4 -6.72 7.54 -28.22
N ILE A 5 -7.02 8.07 -27.03
CA ILE A 5 -7.96 7.41 -26.11
C ILE A 5 -9.36 7.63 -26.70
N GLU A 6 -9.92 6.58 -27.28
CA GLU A 6 -11.31 6.58 -27.73
C GLU A 6 -12.22 6.31 -26.54
N ILE A 7 -13.00 7.32 -26.14
CA ILE A 7 -14.05 7.15 -25.14
C ILE A 7 -15.20 6.37 -25.78
N PRO A 8 -15.62 5.24 -25.21
CA PRO A 8 -16.69 4.43 -25.77
C PRO A 8 -18.04 5.16 -25.79
N PRO A 9 -18.94 4.82 -26.73
CA PRO A 9 -20.32 5.29 -26.69
C PRO A 9 -20.98 4.95 -25.36
N MET A 10 -21.89 5.80 -24.87
CA MET A 10 -22.61 5.58 -23.61
C MET A 10 -23.22 4.18 -23.49
N ALA A 11 -23.80 3.64 -24.58
CA ALA A 11 -24.37 2.29 -24.60
C ALA A 11 -23.34 1.20 -24.22
N HIS A 12 -22.08 1.36 -24.63
CA HIS A 12 -21.00 0.44 -24.26
C HIS A 12 -20.59 0.58 -22.80
N VAL A 13 -20.55 1.82 -22.30
CA VAL A 13 -20.28 2.12 -20.89
C VAL A 13 -21.34 1.45 -20.01
N LEU A 14 -22.62 1.62 -20.34
CA LEU A 14 -23.74 1.00 -19.64
C LEU A 14 -23.68 -0.53 -19.65
N ALA A 15 -23.46 -1.14 -20.82
CA ALA A 15 -23.33 -2.59 -20.94
C ALA A 15 -22.17 -3.15 -20.10
N THR A 16 -21.05 -2.43 -20.03
CA THR A 16 -19.89 -2.83 -19.21
C THR A 16 -20.19 -2.74 -17.71
N LEU A 17 -20.91 -1.71 -17.28
CA LEU A 17 -21.31 -1.56 -15.87
C LEU A 17 -22.36 -2.59 -15.45
N GLU A 18 -23.32 -2.89 -16.33
CA GLU A 18 -24.31 -3.94 -16.12
C GLU A 18 -23.65 -5.31 -15.97
N LYS A 19 -22.72 -5.65 -16.87
CA LYS A 19 -21.90 -6.88 -16.79
C LYS A 19 -21.17 -6.99 -15.45
N ASN A 20 -20.65 -5.87 -14.94
CA ASN A 20 -19.90 -5.81 -13.69
C ASN A 20 -20.79 -5.64 -12.43
N GLN A 21 -22.12 -5.66 -12.59
CA GLN A 21 -23.10 -5.48 -11.52
C GLN A 21 -22.87 -4.18 -10.71
N VAL A 22 -22.52 -3.10 -11.40
CA VAL A 22 -22.26 -1.80 -10.78
C VAL A 22 -23.41 -0.86 -11.07
N HIS A 23 -24.08 -0.42 -10.01
CA HIS A 23 -25.23 0.47 -10.12
C HIS A 23 -24.85 1.90 -9.78
N PHE A 24 -24.89 2.77 -10.78
CA PHE A 24 -24.88 4.22 -10.62
C PHE A 24 -26.25 4.79 -10.98
N ALA A 25 -26.60 5.94 -10.41
CA ALA A 25 -27.78 6.68 -10.87
C ALA A 25 -27.59 7.05 -12.35
N PRO A 26 -28.59 6.80 -13.22
CA PRO A 26 -28.48 7.08 -14.66
C PRO A 26 -28.06 8.53 -14.95
N THR A 27 -28.63 9.48 -14.21
CA THR A 27 -28.29 10.91 -14.31
C THR A 27 -26.83 11.21 -13.98
N LEU A 28 -26.24 10.50 -13.01
CA LEU A 28 -24.83 10.66 -12.65
C LEU A 28 -23.90 10.10 -13.75
N LEU A 29 -24.32 9.01 -14.41
CA LEU A 29 -23.59 8.44 -15.55
C LEU A 29 -23.60 9.37 -16.76
N GLU A 30 -24.77 9.95 -17.09
CA GLU A 30 -24.94 10.92 -18.17
C GLU A 30 -24.03 12.14 -17.98
N ILE A 31 -24.12 12.80 -16.82
CA ILE A 31 -23.30 13.97 -16.49
C ILE A 31 -21.81 13.63 -16.56
N MET A 32 -21.40 12.50 -15.98
CA MET A 32 -20.00 12.08 -16.02
C MET A 32 -19.51 11.83 -17.44
N TRP A 33 -20.31 11.18 -18.29
CA TRP A 33 -19.92 10.91 -19.67
C TRP A 33 -19.78 12.20 -20.49
N GLU A 34 -20.74 13.13 -20.35
CA GLU A 34 -20.68 14.45 -20.97
C GLU A 34 -19.42 15.23 -20.53
N ASP A 35 -19.10 15.20 -19.23
CA ASP A 35 -17.90 15.85 -18.70
C ASP A 35 -16.62 15.21 -19.24
N VAL A 36 -16.55 13.88 -19.36
CA VAL A 36 -15.40 13.18 -19.93
C VAL A 36 -15.21 13.55 -21.41
N GLU A 37 -16.28 13.56 -22.20
CA GLU A 37 -16.21 13.98 -23.61
C GLU A 37 -15.80 15.45 -23.76
N LYS A 38 -16.33 16.33 -22.91
CA LYS A 38 -15.93 17.75 -22.89
C LYS A 38 -14.45 17.93 -22.52
N VAL A 39 -13.95 17.17 -21.54
CA VAL A 39 -12.53 17.18 -21.17
C VAL A 39 -11.70 16.68 -22.35
N LYS A 40 -12.06 15.55 -22.96
CA LYS A 40 -11.37 14.98 -24.13
C LYS A 40 -11.25 15.99 -25.28
N ALA A 41 -12.32 16.71 -25.60
CA ALA A 41 -12.36 17.73 -26.65
C ALA A 41 -11.47 18.95 -26.34
N SER A 42 -11.17 19.21 -25.07
CA SER A 42 -10.38 20.35 -24.61
C SER A 42 -8.97 19.97 -24.12
N LEU A 43 -8.53 18.72 -24.33
CA LEU A 43 -7.21 18.25 -23.89
C LEU A 43 -6.07 19.01 -24.60
N PRO A 44 -5.13 19.61 -23.86
CA PRO A 44 -3.96 20.25 -24.47
C PRO A 44 -3.09 19.23 -25.21
N ALA A 45 -2.58 19.61 -26.39
CA ALA A 45 -1.67 18.76 -27.17
C ALA A 45 -0.38 18.40 -26.40
N SER A 46 0.05 19.29 -25.49
CA SER A 46 1.23 19.11 -24.65
C SER A 46 1.09 18.06 -23.55
N TYR A 47 -0.11 17.48 -23.36
CA TYR A 47 -0.31 16.45 -22.34
C TYR A 47 0.28 15.11 -22.81
N ASP A 48 1.18 14.57 -21.99
CA ASP A 48 1.62 13.19 -22.05
C ASP A 48 0.50 12.21 -21.67
N ALA A 49 0.76 10.90 -21.83
CA ALA A 49 -0.23 9.86 -21.57
C ALA A 49 -0.79 9.90 -20.13
N THR A 50 0.06 10.17 -19.15
CA THR A 50 -0.36 10.25 -17.74
C THR A 50 -1.19 11.51 -17.50
N ALA A 51 -0.80 12.67 -18.03
CA ALA A 51 -1.59 13.89 -17.93
C ALA A 51 -2.98 13.73 -18.58
N ARG A 52 -3.07 13.06 -19.74
CA ARG A 52 -4.34 12.75 -20.41
C ARG A 52 -5.21 11.83 -19.55
N PHE A 53 -4.62 10.75 -19.02
CA PHE A 53 -5.31 9.85 -18.09
C PHE A 53 -5.87 10.62 -16.88
N LEU A 54 -5.05 11.43 -16.22
CA LEU A 54 -5.46 12.17 -15.02
C LEU A 54 -6.59 13.16 -15.30
N ALA A 55 -6.55 13.83 -16.46
CA ALA A 55 -7.60 14.75 -16.86
C ALA A 55 -8.93 14.03 -17.12
N LEU A 56 -8.89 12.92 -17.88
CA LEU A 56 -10.09 12.13 -18.22
C LEU A 56 -10.64 11.35 -17.03
N ALA A 57 -9.78 10.90 -16.11
CA ALA A 57 -10.19 10.16 -14.93
C ALA A 57 -10.77 11.06 -13.83
N ARG A 58 -10.62 12.39 -13.92
CA ARG A 58 -11.06 13.31 -12.86
C ARG A 58 -12.59 13.38 -12.71
N PRO A 59 -13.40 13.60 -13.77
CA PRO A 59 -14.85 13.54 -13.65
C PRO A 59 -15.35 12.19 -13.11
N ILE A 60 -14.66 11.11 -13.49
CA ILE A 60 -14.96 9.76 -13.01
C ILE A 60 -14.69 9.63 -11.51
N ALA A 61 -13.54 10.13 -11.05
CA ALA A 61 -13.21 10.16 -9.63
C ALA A 61 -14.18 11.04 -8.82
N GLU A 62 -14.67 12.16 -9.38
CA GLU A 62 -15.68 13.01 -8.75
C GLU A 62 -17.01 12.25 -8.58
N ALA A 63 -17.48 11.55 -9.61
CA ALA A 63 -18.67 10.71 -9.53
C ALA A 63 -18.51 9.56 -8.52
N CYS A 64 -17.34 8.93 -8.47
CA CYS A 64 -17.04 7.87 -7.50
C CYS A 64 -17.03 8.39 -6.06
N LEU A 65 -16.55 9.61 -5.82
CA LEU A 65 -16.58 10.24 -4.50
C LEU A 65 -18.02 10.43 -4.02
N LEU A 66 -18.90 10.96 -4.89
CA LEU A 66 -20.32 11.13 -4.58
C LEU A 66 -21.00 9.78 -4.31
N HIS A 67 -20.73 8.79 -5.16
CA HIS A 67 -21.25 7.43 -4.99
C HIS A 67 -20.77 6.77 -3.68
N ALA A 68 -19.54 7.05 -3.25
CA ALA A 68 -18.99 6.56 -1.98
C ALA A 68 -19.47 7.35 -0.74
N GLY A 69 -20.34 8.35 -0.93
CA GLY A 69 -20.90 9.19 0.15
C GLY A 69 -19.99 10.33 0.59
N TYR A 70 -18.97 10.69 -0.20
CA TYR A 70 -18.12 11.84 0.08
C TYR A 70 -18.75 13.10 -0.51
N PHE A 71 -19.13 14.02 0.37
CA PHE A 71 -19.53 15.37 0.01
C PHE A 71 -18.43 16.35 0.45
N PRO A 72 -17.91 17.19 -0.45
CA PRO A 72 -16.89 18.16 -0.08
C PRO A 72 -17.42 19.06 1.03
N PRO A 73 -16.66 19.27 2.13
CA PRO A 73 -17.05 20.25 3.13
C PRO A 73 -17.09 21.65 2.51
N GLU A 74 -18.00 22.51 2.97
CA GLU A 74 -17.94 23.94 2.67
C GLU A 74 -16.55 24.47 3.04
N SER A 75 -15.92 25.21 2.13
CA SER A 75 -14.48 25.50 2.21
C SER A 75 -14.10 26.14 3.56
N PRO A 76 -13.12 25.58 4.30
CA PRO A 76 -12.63 26.22 5.51
C PRO A 76 -11.93 27.54 5.17
N VAL A 77 -12.04 28.51 6.08
CA VAL A 77 -11.43 29.84 5.96
C VAL A 77 -9.91 29.71 5.90
N GLY A 78 -9.29 30.23 4.82
CA GLY A 78 -7.85 30.52 4.76
C GLY A 78 -7.06 29.82 3.65
N ARG A 79 -7.40 28.60 3.22
CA ARG A 79 -6.84 27.96 2.00
C ARG A 79 -7.83 26.94 1.42
N PRO A 80 -8.06 26.92 0.08
CA PRO A 80 -8.88 25.87 -0.52
C PRO A 80 -8.23 24.50 -0.25
N PRO A 81 -8.98 23.49 0.22
CA PRO A 81 -8.46 22.14 0.31
C PRO A 81 -8.08 21.64 -1.08
N PHE A 82 -7.10 20.73 -1.14
CA PHE A 82 -6.84 19.98 -2.37
C PHE A 82 -8.13 19.29 -2.81
N PRO A 83 -8.50 19.34 -4.11
CA PRO A 83 -9.68 18.64 -4.61
C PRO A 83 -9.57 17.16 -4.25
N ALA A 84 -10.62 16.59 -3.64
CA ALA A 84 -10.62 15.20 -3.21
C ALA A 84 -10.37 14.26 -4.39
N ALA A 85 -10.94 14.54 -5.56
CA ALA A 85 -10.70 13.76 -6.78
C ALA A 85 -9.21 13.76 -7.17
N ALA A 86 -8.53 14.89 -7.03
CA ALA A 86 -7.09 14.98 -7.28
C ALA A 86 -6.30 14.15 -6.27
N ILE A 87 -6.69 14.15 -4.98
CA ILE A 87 -6.09 13.29 -3.96
C ILE A 87 -6.27 11.80 -4.33
N MET A 88 -7.48 11.39 -4.75
CA MET A 88 -7.76 10.02 -5.14
C MET A 88 -6.92 9.58 -6.35
N LEU A 89 -6.78 10.42 -7.36
CA LEU A 89 -5.94 10.13 -8.53
C LEU A 89 -4.45 10.10 -8.18
N LEU A 90 -4.01 10.89 -7.20
CA LEU A 90 -2.64 10.79 -6.67
C LEU A 90 -2.39 9.47 -5.94
N HIS A 91 -3.39 8.90 -5.26
CA HIS A 91 -3.30 7.54 -4.73
C HIS A 91 -3.11 6.51 -5.85
N VAL A 92 -3.79 6.66 -7.00
CA VAL A 92 -3.56 5.81 -8.19
C VAL A 92 -2.17 6.02 -8.79
N LEU A 93 -1.68 7.26 -8.89
CA LEU A 93 -0.32 7.50 -9.40
C LEU A 93 0.77 6.95 -8.50
N SER A 94 0.55 6.92 -7.19
CA SER A 94 1.51 6.43 -6.21
C SER A 94 1.87 4.95 -6.37
N THR A 95 1.11 4.23 -7.18
CA THR A 95 1.26 2.79 -7.40
C THR A 95 1.82 2.46 -8.80
N GLN A 96 2.03 3.47 -9.65
CA GLN A 96 2.78 3.27 -10.90
C GLN A 96 4.27 3.14 -10.60
N GLU A 97 4.98 2.27 -11.32
CA GLU A 97 6.42 1.97 -11.08
C GLU A 97 7.32 3.22 -11.04
N ALA A 98 6.92 4.28 -11.76
CA ALA A 98 7.60 5.57 -11.76
C ALA A 98 7.57 6.27 -10.37
N CYS A 99 6.51 6.07 -9.59
CA CYS A 99 6.32 6.59 -8.25
C CYS A 99 6.70 5.53 -7.21
N LYS A 100 8.00 5.37 -6.96
CA LYS A 100 8.57 4.34 -6.07
C LYS A 100 8.01 4.31 -4.62
N SER A 101 7.34 5.36 -4.15
CA SER A 101 6.53 5.39 -2.91
C SER A 101 5.74 6.69 -2.73
N TYR A 102 4.80 6.73 -1.77
CA TYR A 102 4.12 7.95 -1.31
C TYR A 102 5.07 9.09 -0.90
N ARG A 103 6.28 8.77 -0.40
CA ARG A 103 7.26 9.79 -0.01
C ARG A 103 7.89 10.49 -1.21
N PHE A 104 8.00 9.79 -2.34
CA PHE A 104 8.55 10.35 -3.59
C PHE A 104 7.48 11.01 -4.45
N LEU A 105 6.21 10.66 -4.26
CA LEU A 105 5.08 11.17 -5.04
C LEU A 105 5.04 12.71 -5.10
N PRO A 106 5.19 13.48 -4.01
CA PRO A 106 5.11 14.95 -4.09
C PRO A 106 6.23 15.52 -4.96
N THR A 107 7.47 15.05 -4.76
CA THR A 107 8.62 15.51 -5.56
C THR A 107 8.44 15.17 -7.03
N TYR A 108 7.99 13.95 -7.31
CA TYR A 108 7.82 13.46 -8.68
C TYR A 108 6.67 14.16 -9.41
N VAL A 109 5.51 14.33 -8.78
CA VAL A 109 4.39 15.05 -9.40
C VAL A 109 4.74 16.53 -9.60
N ASN A 110 5.48 17.15 -8.66
CA ASN A 110 5.91 18.54 -8.81
C ASN A 110 6.93 18.74 -9.96
N SER A 111 7.66 17.70 -10.38
CA SER A 111 8.53 17.78 -11.56
C SER A 111 7.77 17.63 -12.89
N HIS A 112 6.45 17.41 -12.87
CA HIS A 112 5.61 17.23 -14.06
C HIS A 112 4.48 18.29 -14.10
N PRO A 113 4.73 19.50 -14.64
CA PRO A 113 3.73 20.58 -14.68
C PRO A 113 2.43 20.22 -15.42
N THR A 114 2.50 19.32 -16.41
CA THR A 114 1.34 18.82 -17.15
C THR A 114 0.40 18.01 -16.25
N TRP A 115 0.94 17.25 -15.30
CA TRP A 115 0.16 16.43 -14.36
C TRP A 115 -0.51 17.30 -13.31
N LEU A 116 0.23 18.27 -12.76
CA LEU A 116 -0.33 19.28 -11.88
C LEU A 116 -1.49 20.02 -12.56
N ARG A 117 -1.32 20.40 -13.83
CA ARG A 117 -2.40 21.03 -14.60
C ARG A 117 -3.59 20.11 -14.80
N ALA A 118 -3.38 18.84 -15.16
CA ALA A 118 -4.45 17.86 -15.32
C ALA A 118 -5.26 17.64 -14.02
N LEU A 119 -4.57 17.65 -12.87
CA LEU A 119 -5.16 17.50 -11.54
C LEU A 119 -5.73 18.80 -10.95
N HIS A 120 -5.65 19.93 -11.69
CA HIS A 120 -6.02 21.27 -11.19
C HIS A 120 -5.26 21.66 -9.90
N LEU A 121 -3.99 21.29 -9.80
CA LEU A 121 -3.12 21.56 -8.67
C LEU A 121 -2.04 22.60 -9.01
N LYS A 122 -1.74 23.47 -8.06
CA LYS A 122 -0.55 24.35 -8.12
C LYS A 122 0.73 23.62 -7.66
N LYS A 123 0.57 22.63 -6.79
CA LYS A 123 1.64 21.81 -6.19
C LYS A 123 1.02 20.49 -5.74
N ALA A 124 1.78 19.40 -5.66
CA ALA A 124 1.30 18.15 -5.06
C ALA A 124 1.14 18.29 -3.53
N PRO A 125 0.11 17.64 -2.92
CA PRO A 125 -0.01 17.52 -1.47
C PRO A 125 1.17 16.75 -0.88
N SER A 126 1.48 17.00 0.39
CA SER A 126 2.51 16.22 1.10
C SER A 126 2.00 14.80 1.40
N ASP A 127 2.94 13.89 1.64
CA ASP A 127 2.68 12.53 2.11
C ASP A 127 1.85 12.52 3.42
N SER A 128 2.15 13.44 4.35
CA SER A 128 1.37 13.62 5.58
C SER A 128 -0.09 13.98 5.29
N MET A 129 -0.35 14.81 4.29
CA MET A 129 -1.71 15.21 3.92
C MET A 129 -2.49 14.05 3.28
N LEU A 130 -1.85 13.30 2.37
CA LEU A 130 -2.43 12.08 1.80
C LEU A 130 -2.76 11.06 2.90
N SER A 131 -1.86 10.91 3.89
CA SER A 131 -2.08 10.03 5.04
C SER A 131 -3.25 10.47 5.92
N LYS A 132 -3.36 11.79 6.21
CA LYS A 132 -4.49 12.35 6.98
C LYS A 132 -5.81 12.17 6.25
N PHE A 133 -5.85 12.47 4.96
CA PHE A 133 -7.04 12.28 4.13
C PHE A 133 -7.51 10.82 4.17
N ARG A 134 -6.58 9.88 4.02
CA ARG A 134 -6.90 8.46 4.11
C ARG A 134 -7.41 8.05 5.48
N THR A 135 -6.69 8.43 6.54
CA THR A 135 -7.05 8.06 7.91
C THR A 135 -8.44 8.57 8.28
N LYS A 136 -8.81 9.77 7.78
CA LYS A 136 -10.13 10.36 8.00
C LYS A 136 -11.27 9.55 7.38
N LEU A 137 -11.06 9.00 6.18
CA LEU A 137 -12.13 8.34 5.41
C LEU A 137 -12.26 6.85 5.73
N GLY A 138 -11.17 6.19 6.14
CA GLY A 138 -11.18 4.80 6.56
C GLY A 138 -11.20 3.80 5.39
N GLU A 139 -10.84 2.55 5.69
CA GLU A 139 -10.62 1.48 4.72
C GLU A 139 -11.87 1.18 3.86
N ASP A 140 -13.03 1.01 4.50
CA ASP A 140 -14.29 0.71 3.82
C ASP A 140 -14.65 1.75 2.75
N PHE A 141 -14.34 3.03 3.01
CA PHE A 141 -14.55 4.10 2.04
C PHE A 141 -13.68 3.90 0.80
N PHE A 142 -12.38 3.63 0.99
CA PHE A 142 -11.45 3.43 -0.12
C PHE A 142 -11.77 2.17 -0.91
N LEU A 143 -12.19 1.09 -0.24
CA LEU A 143 -12.65 -0.12 -0.92
C LEU A 143 -13.83 0.16 -1.86
N ARG A 144 -14.88 0.82 -1.35
CA ARG A 144 -16.04 1.19 -2.17
C ARG A 144 -15.67 2.13 -3.31
N PHE A 145 -14.87 3.16 -3.02
CA PHE A 145 -14.44 4.13 -4.00
C PHE A 145 -13.61 3.50 -5.12
N PHE A 146 -12.57 2.70 -4.79
CA PHE A 146 -11.66 2.17 -5.79
C PHE A 146 -12.30 1.04 -6.61
N LYS A 147 -13.20 0.25 -6.02
CA LYS A 147 -14.03 -0.70 -6.77
C LYS A 147 -14.90 0.03 -7.80
N ALA A 148 -15.55 1.13 -7.40
CA ALA A 148 -16.35 1.95 -8.29
C ALA A 148 -15.50 2.61 -9.40
N LEU A 149 -14.36 3.20 -9.02
CA LEU A 149 -13.41 3.83 -9.94
C LEU A 149 -12.87 2.83 -10.95
N ARG A 150 -12.43 1.64 -10.51
CA ARG A 150 -11.93 0.56 -11.37
C ARG A 150 -12.93 0.25 -12.49
N ASN A 151 -14.17 -0.02 -12.11
CA ASN A 151 -15.20 -0.43 -13.07
C ASN A 151 -15.52 0.66 -14.07
N LEU A 152 -15.56 1.92 -13.63
CA LEU A 152 -15.78 3.04 -14.52
C LEU A 152 -14.56 3.31 -15.42
N LEU A 153 -13.33 3.25 -14.91
CA LEU A 153 -12.14 3.43 -15.74
C LEU A 153 -12.05 2.36 -16.84
N VAL A 154 -12.45 1.11 -16.55
CA VAL A 154 -12.56 0.05 -17.57
C VAL A 154 -13.68 0.36 -18.56
N ALA A 155 -14.87 0.73 -18.08
CA ALA A 155 -16.02 1.02 -18.94
C ALA A 155 -15.77 2.22 -19.88
N PHE A 156 -14.99 3.21 -19.44
CA PHE A 156 -14.56 4.36 -20.23
C PHE A 156 -13.30 4.09 -21.10
N GLY A 157 -12.78 2.86 -21.08
CA GLY A 157 -11.60 2.48 -21.87
C GLY A 157 -10.30 3.18 -21.44
N LEU A 158 -10.25 3.74 -20.23
CA LEU A 158 -9.06 4.44 -19.72
C LEU A 158 -8.02 3.47 -19.15
N VAL A 159 -8.44 2.28 -18.74
CA VAL A 159 -7.56 1.20 -18.27
C VAL A 159 -8.05 -0.16 -18.79
N THR A 160 -7.11 -1.08 -18.98
CA THR A 160 -7.43 -2.50 -19.27
C THR A 160 -7.85 -3.24 -18.00
N GLU A 161 -8.54 -4.39 -18.12
CA GLU A 161 -8.89 -5.24 -16.97
C GLU A 161 -7.65 -5.60 -16.11
N LYS A 162 -6.51 -5.87 -16.74
CA LYS A 162 -5.24 -6.14 -16.04
C LYS A 162 -4.74 -4.95 -15.23
N GLN A 163 -4.80 -3.74 -15.78
CA GLN A 163 -4.45 -2.51 -15.05
C GLN A 163 -5.49 -2.18 -13.97
N ALA A 164 -6.74 -2.56 -14.19
CA ALA A 164 -7.82 -2.36 -13.25
C ALA A 164 -7.63 -3.21 -11.98
N MET A 165 -7.14 -4.45 -12.11
CA MET A 165 -6.76 -5.30 -10.99
C MET A 165 -5.69 -4.65 -10.09
N ILE A 166 -4.78 -3.86 -10.68
CA ILE A 166 -3.77 -3.09 -9.93
C ILE A 166 -4.44 -1.96 -9.12
N ILE A 167 -5.48 -1.31 -9.65
CA ILE A 167 -6.22 -0.24 -8.96
C ILE A 167 -7.07 -0.79 -7.81
N ASP A 168 -7.54 -2.03 -7.89
CA ASP A 168 -8.32 -2.67 -6.82
C ASP A 168 -7.38 -3.07 -5.67
N THR A 169 -6.31 -3.80 -6.00
CA THR A 169 -5.37 -4.34 -5.01
C THR A 169 -4.48 -3.26 -4.40
N ALA A 170 -3.98 -2.29 -5.17
CA ALA A 170 -2.92 -1.42 -4.66
C ALA A 170 -3.39 -0.40 -3.61
N PRO A 171 -4.55 0.26 -3.71
CA PRO A 171 -5.04 1.14 -2.66
C PRO A 171 -5.62 0.38 -1.46
N VAL A 172 -6.12 -0.84 -1.65
CA VAL A 172 -6.49 -1.74 -0.54
C VAL A 172 -5.22 -2.16 0.21
N VAL A 173 -4.19 -2.66 -0.49
CA VAL A 173 -2.90 -3.02 0.10
C VAL A 173 -2.19 -1.80 0.71
N ALA A 174 -2.22 -0.63 0.07
CA ALA A 174 -1.65 0.59 0.63
C ALA A 174 -2.45 1.11 1.84
N SER A 175 -3.77 0.95 1.84
CA SER A 175 -4.62 1.30 2.99
C SER A 175 -4.43 0.32 4.13
N ALA A 176 -4.42 -0.99 3.88
CA ALA A 176 -4.14 -2.05 4.84
C ALA A 176 -2.72 -1.92 5.41
N ASN A 177 -1.69 -1.78 4.57
CA ASN A 177 -0.29 -1.64 5.01
C ASN A 177 -0.02 -0.37 5.83
N LEU A 178 -0.82 0.68 5.64
CA LEU A 178 -0.68 1.91 6.42
C LEU A 178 -1.70 2.06 7.55
N ALA A 179 -2.85 1.39 7.49
CA ALA A 179 -3.70 1.11 8.65
C ALA A 179 -2.94 0.24 9.65
N ARG A 180 -2.14 -0.72 9.17
CA ARG A 180 -1.11 -1.46 9.92
C ARG A 180 0.05 -0.59 10.41
N ALA A 181 0.28 0.58 9.79
CA ALA A 181 1.29 1.53 10.25
C ALA A 181 0.77 2.52 11.29
N ASN A 182 -0.55 2.72 11.34
CA ASN A 182 -1.24 3.62 12.26
C ASN A 182 -1.90 2.88 13.44
N GLY A 183 -2.30 1.62 13.26
CA GLY A 183 -2.59 0.68 14.32
C GLY A 183 -1.29 -0.02 14.70
N SER A 184 -0.91 -0.03 15.96
CA SER A 184 0.13 -0.92 16.45
C SER A 184 -0.27 -2.34 16.08
N ALA A 185 0.42 -2.94 15.10
CA ALA A 185 0.21 -4.32 14.69
C ALA A 185 0.21 -5.22 15.92
N LYS A 186 -0.94 -5.77 16.36
CA LYS A 186 -0.92 -6.82 17.38
C LYS A 186 -0.52 -8.10 16.66
N LEU A 187 0.78 -8.44 16.72
CA LEU A 187 1.24 -9.73 16.25
C LEU A 187 0.60 -10.82 17.10
N ASP A 188 0.19 -11.92 16.47
CA ASP A 188 -0.19 -13.12 17.22
C ASP A 188 1.08 -13.76 17.82
N GLU A 189 1.40 -13.36 19.04
CA GLU A 189 2.58 -13.82 19.78
C GLU A 189 2.65 -15.35 19.90
N GLN A 190 1.49 -16.02 19.98
CA GLN A 190 1.45 -17.49 20.05
C GLN A 190 1.86 -18.11 18.73
N LYS A 191 1.36 -17.61 17.59
CA LYS A 191 1.79 -18.08 16.27
C LYS A 191 3.26 -17.74 15.99
N LEU A 192 3.72 -16.57 16.42
CA LEU A 192 5.12 -16.18 16.28
C LEU A 192 6.05 -17.08 17.12
N LYS A 193 5.62 -17.41 18.34
CA LYS A 193 6.31 -18.37 19.20
C LYS A 193 6.38 -19.74 18.54
N GLN A 194 5.26 -20.26 18.05
CA GLN A 194 5.22 -21.54 17.33
C GLN A 194 6.16 -21.55 16.12
N LEU A 195 6.20 -20.46 15.34
CA LEU A 195 7.13 -20.33 14.21
C LEU A 195 8.59 -20.44 14.69
N PHE A 196 9.01 -19.65 15.67
CA PHE A 196 10.42 -19.64 16.09
C PHE A 196 10.84 -20.86 16.91
N GLU A 197 9.91 -21.61 17.47
CA GLU A 197 10.14 -22.91 18.10
C GLU A 197 10.27 -24.05 17.08
N THR A 198 9.57 -23.96 15.94
CA THR A 198 9.57 -25.01 14.90
C THR A 198 10.57 -24.77 13.78
N LEU A 199 10.94 -23.51 13.54
CA LEU A 199 11.87 -23.14 12.47
C LEU A 199 13.32 -23.47 12.87
N ASP A 200 13.90 -24.45 12.18
CA ASP A 200 15.32 -24.73 12.27
C ASP A 200 16.10 -23.84 11.29
N LEU A 201 16.97 -22.98 11.84
CA LEU A 201 17.84 -22.09 11.08
C LEU A 201 19.13 -22.76 10.61
N SER A 202 19.46 -23.96 11.12
CA SER A 202 20.69 -24.69 10.79
C SER A 202 20.92 -24.92 9.28
N PRO A 203 19.89 -25.11 8.42
CA PRO A 203 20.10 -25.26 6.98
C PRO A 203 20.72 -24.02 6.31
N ALA A 204 20.61 -22.85 6.95
CA ALA A 204 21.20 -21.61 6.45
C ALA A 204 22.65 -21.40 6.93
N ASP A 205 23.09 -22.07 8.00
CA ASP A 205 24.40 -21.86 8.64
C ASP A 205 25.61 -22.01 7.70
N PRO A 206 25.65 -22.98 6.76
CA PRO A 206 26.77 -23.13 5.82
C PRO A 206 27.00 -21.92 4.91
N LEU A 207 26.01 -21.04 4.76
CA LEU A 207 26.08 -19.86 3.91
C LEU A 207 26.74 -18.66 4.63
N PHE A 208 26.86 -18.72 5.95
CA PHE A 208 27.43 -17.63 6.74
C PHE A 208 28.95 -17.80 6.89
N PRO A 209 29.71 -16.69 6.86
CA PRO A 209 31.12 -16.76 7.17
C PRO A 209 31.32 -17.29 8.60
N PRO A 210 32.36 -18.12 8.85
CA PRO A 210 32.67 -18.60 10.19
C PRO A 210 32.91 -17.42 11.12
N GLU A 211 32.39 -17.51 12.36
CA GLU A 211 32.57 -16.47 13.37
C GLU A 211 34.05 -16.40 13.78
N THR A 212 34.83 -15.57 13.10
CA THR A 212 36.23 -15.35 13.44
C THR A 212 36.31 -14.51 14.72
N GLY A 213 36.86 -15.09 15.79
CA GLY A 213 36.91 -14.56 17.16
C GLY A 213 37.72 -13.28 17.41
N HIS A 214 37.90 -12.40 16.41
CA HIS A 214 38.75 -11.20 16.54
C HIS A 214 38.06 -9.87 16.17
N SER A 215 36.81 -9.90 15.76
CA SER A 215 35.96 -8.70 15.78
C SER A 215 35.27 -8.65 17.13
N LYS A 216 35.09 -7.46 17.74
CA LYS A 216 34.11 -7.27 18.83
C LYS A 216 32.76 -7.71 18.28
N SER A 217 32.47 -9.00 18.38
CA SER A 217 31.28 -9.60 17.79
C SER A 217 30.11 -8.86 18.39
N SER A 218 29.21 -8.40 17.51
CA SER A 218 27.98 -7.74 17.94
C SER A 218 27.37 -8.53 19.11
N PRO A 219 26.95 -7.87 20.20
CA PRO A 219 26.51 -8.55 21.43
C PRO A 219 25.24 -9.41 21.24
N TYR A 220 24.69 -9.41 20.03
CA TYR A 220 23.48 -10.11 19.66
C TYR A 220 23.84 -11.39 18.87
N PRO A 221 23.25 -12.55 19.24
CA PRO A 221 23.42 -13.80 18.51
C PRO A 221 23.01 -13.68 17.04
N ARG A 222 23.67 -14.44 16.16
CA ARG A 222 23.33 -14.51 14.73
C ARG A 222 21.90 -14.98 14.51
N ALA A 223 21.49 -16.05 15.20
CA ALA A 223 20.13 -16.58 15.17
C ALA A 223 19.08 -15.51 15.54
N ALA A 224 19.37 -14.66 16.52
CA ALA A 224 18.46 -13.58 16.91
C ALA A 224 18.33 -12.51 15.81
N LYS A 225 19.42 -12.17 15.12
CA LYS A 225 19.37 -11.26 13.97
C LYS A 225 18.60 -11.88 12.80
N GLN A 226 18.78 -13.17 12.53
CA GLN A 226 18.03 -13.90 11.50
C GLN A 226 16.53 -13.93 11.82
N ARG A 227 16.16 -14.30 13.05
CA ARG A 227 14.77 -14.25 13.53
C ARG A 227 14.17 -12.86 13.44
N PHE A 228 14.93 -11.82 13.77
CA PHE A 228 14.47 -10.44 13.60
C PHE A 228 14.22 -10.09 12.13
N LEU A 229 15.12 -10.46 11.21
CA LEU A 229 14.92 -10.17 9.79
C LEU A 229 13.71 -10.93 9.22
N LEU A 230 13.49 -12.16 9.68
CA LEU A 230 12.27 -12.91 9.36
C LEU A 230 11.03 -12.23 9.93
N LEU A 231 11.05 -11.83 11.21
CA LEU A 231 9.97 -11.05 11.83
C LEU A 231 9.69 -9.75 11.07
N GLU A 232 10.73 -9.01 10.67
CA GLU A 232 10.61 -7.77 9.92
C GLU A 232 9.84 -7.99 8.60
N LYS A 233 10.13 -9.09 7.89
CA LYS A 233 9.51 -9.39 6.59
C LYS A 233 8.15 -10.07 6.73
N LEU A 234 8.05 -11.11 7.54
CA LEU A 234 6.82 -11.89 7.75
C LEU A 234 5.78 -11.06 8.51
N GLY A 235 6.22 -10.23 9.45
CA GLY A 235 5.39 -9.30 10.20
C GLY A 235 5.03 -8.02 9.44
N GLY A 236 5.31 -7.93 8.13
CA GLY A 236 4.83 -6.86 7.25
C GLY A 236 5.19 -5.43 7.68
N PHE A 237 6.29 -5.25 8.41
CA PHE A 237 6.67 -3.93 8.93
C PHE A 237 7.08 -2.99 7.79
N LEU A 238 6.61 -1.73 7.83
CA LEU A 238 6.93 -0.73 6.81
C LEU A 238 8.42 -0.36 6.74
N SER A 239 9.12 -0.54 7.84
CA SER A 239 10.55 -0.26 7.96
C SER A 239 11.16 -1.08 9.09
N ARG A 240 12.47 -1.28 9.00
CA ARG A 240 13.23 -1.86 10.11
C ARG A 240 13.10 -1.05 11.39
N ASN A 241 13.10 0.28 11.30
CA ASN A 241 12.92 1.13 12.49
C ASN A 241 11.56 0.92 13.17
N SER A 242 10.48 0.70 12.40
CA SER A 242 9.17 0.35 12.99
C SER A 242 9.19 -1.02 13.67
N ALA A 243 9.92 -2.01 13.13
CA ALA A 243 10.07 -3.31 13.77
C ALA A 243 10.89 -3.22 15.07
N LEU A 244 11.95 -2.40 15.10
CA LEU A 244 12.74 -2.17 16.31
C LEU A 244 11.94 -1.44 17.40
N LEU A 245 11.20 -0.40 17.02
CA LEU A 245 10.27 0.28 17.94
C LEU A 245 9.19 -0.67 18.46
N TYR A 246 8.78 -1.65 17.64
CA TYR A 246 7.84 -2.68 18.07
C TYR A 246 8.46 -3.57 19.16
N LEU A 247 9.68 -4.10 18.96
CA LEU A 247 10.38 -4.89 20.00
C LEU A 247 10.59 -4.12 21.30
N GLN A 248 10.85 -2.81 21.24
CA GLN A 248 10.97 -1.97 22.43
C GLN A 248 9.66 -1.85 23.23
N ARG A 249 8.52 -1.92 22.55
CA ARG A 249 7.18 -1.84 23.15
C ARG A 249 6.63 -3.19 23.58
N HIS A 250 7.21 -4.28 23.04
CA HIS A 250 6.78 -5.66 23.22
C HIS A 250 7.95 -6.53 23.67
N PRO A 251 8.39 -6.42 24.95
CA PRO A 251 9.52 -7.18 25.50
C PRO A 251 9.38 -8.70 25.32
N GLU A 252 8.16 -9.22 25.39
CA GLU A 252 7.82 -10.62 25.13
C GLU A 252 8.23 -11.06 23.72
N VAL A 253 8.00 -10.22 22.71
CA VAL A 253 8.42 -10.49 21.34
C VAL A 253 9.93 -10.35 21.18
N ASN A 254 10.57 -9.42 21.91
CA ASN A 254 12.03 -9.28 21.95
C ASN A 254 12.70 -10.56 22.47
N GLN A 255 12.12 -11.17 23.50
CA GLN A 255 12.57 -12.45 24.05
C GLN A 255 12.38 -13.60 23.05
N LEU A 256 11.24 -13.67 22.35
CA LEU A 256 11.00 -14.69 21.31
C LEU A 256 12.00 -14.61 20.16
N VAL A 257 12.38 -13.40 19.75
CA VAL A 257 13.43 -13.18 18.75
C VAL A 257 14.79 -13.66 19.28
N GLY A 258 15.02 -13.56 20.60
CA GLY A 258 16.24 -14.02 21.27
C GLY A 258 17.26 -12.92 21.49
N PHE A 259 16.84 -11.65 21.57
CA PHE A 259 17.72 -10.59 22.05
C PHE A 259 17.77 -10.57 23.58
N PRO A 260 18.90 -10.16 24.19
CA PRO A 260 19.01 -10.04 25.63
C PRO A 260 17.94 -9.11 26.23
N ASP A 261 17.53 -9.38 27.47
CA ASP A 261 16.49 -8.60 28.15
C ASP A 261 16.80 -7.10 28.17
N GLY A 262 15.81 -6.30 27.78
CA GLY A 262 15.92 -4.85 27.70
C GLY A 262 16.85 -4.32 26.61
N GLN A 263 17.43 -5.19 25.78
CA GLN A 263 18.31 -4.79 24.68
C GLN A 263 17.64 -5.02 23.33
N VAL A 264 17.38 -3.92 22.63
CA VAL A 264 16.94 -3.95 21.22
C VAL A 264 18.07 -3.39 20.37
N PRO A 265 18.55 -4.11 19.33
CA PRO A 265 19.60 -3.59 18.47
C PRO A 265 19.18 -2.33 17.72
N THR A 266 20.16 -1.64 17.13
CA THR A 266 19.90 -0.42 16.36
C THR A 266 19.94 -0.71 14.87
N GLN A 267 19.40 0.20 14.05
CA GLN A 267 19.46 0.10 12.59
C GLN A 267 20.88 -0.20 12.06
N PRO A 268 21.96 0.49 12.52
CA PRO A 268 23.32 0.18 12.09
C PRO A 268 23.77 -1.25 12.35
N THR A 269 23.27 -1.90 13.41
CA THR A 269 23.60 -3.31 13.70
C THR A 269 23.17 -4.21 12.54
N PHE A 270 21.98 -3.99 12.00
CA PHE A 270 21.47 -4.79 10.88
C PHE A 270 22.07 -4.37 9.55
N THR A 271 22.30 -3.08 9.32
CA THR A 271 23.03 -2.61 8.13
C THR A 271 24.42 -3.24 8.05
N TYR A 272 25.12 -3.33 9.18
CA TYR A 272 26.41 -4.01 9.25
C TYR A 272 26.25 -5.51 9.01
N PHE A 273 25.29 -6.16 9.68
CA PHE A 273 25.05 -7.60 9.50
C PHE A 273 24.78 -7.97 8.04
N GLU A 274 23.82 -7.32 7.39
CA GLU A 274 23.44 -7.57 5.99
C GLU A 274 24.56 -7.29 4.98
N LYS A 275 25.53 -6.43 5.33
CA LYS A 275 26.69 -6.15 4.46
C LYS A 275 27.71 -7.29 4.44
N HIS A 276 27.73 -8.14 5.47
CA HIS A 276 28.78 -9.16 5.68
C HIS A 276 28.23 -10.60 5.65
N VAL A 277 26.97 -10.77 5.28
CA VAL A 277 26.31 -12.08 5.16
C VAL A 277 25.62 -12.17 3.80
N PRO A 278 25.26 -13.39 3.34
CA PRO A 278 24.46 -13.55 2.13
C PRO A 278 23.18 -12.73 2.19
N SER A 279 22.64 -12.36 1.03
CA SER A 279 21.38 -11.63 0.96
C SER A 279 20.26 -12.41 1.65
N LEU A 280 19.25 -11.70 2.15
CA LEU A 280 18.09 -12.34 2.80
C LEU A 280 17.46 -13.42 1.90
N ALA A 281 17.34 -13.14 0.60
CA ALA A 281 16.78 -14.08 -0.35
C ALA A 281 17.59 -15.38 -0.39
N GLU A 282 18.92 -15.30 -0.39
CA GLU A 282 19.81 -16.46 -0.49
C GLU A 282 19.78 -17.34 0.76
N TRP A 283 19.90 -16.77 1.96
CA TRP A 283 19.93 -17.58 3.18
C TRP A 283 18.56 -18.06 3.66
N VAL A 284 17.47 -17.46 3.15
CA VAL A 284 16.10 -17.95 3.40
C VAL A 284 15.72 -19.09 2.47
N GLN A 285 16.32 -19.23 1.27
CA GLN A 285 15.98 -20.32 0.34
C GLN A 285 15.96 -21.72 1.00
N PRO A 286 16.96 -22.12 1.81
CA PRO A 286 16.94 -23.43 2.48
C PRO A 286 15.81 -23.59 3.51
N LEU A 287 15.19 -22.50 3.93
CA LEU A 287 14.14 -22.46 4.95
C LEU A 287 12.73 -22.46 4.35
N VAL A 288 12.59 -22.18 3.05
CA VAL A 288 11.29 -22.01 2.37
C VAL A 288 10.38 -23.21 2.57
N GLY A 289 10.92 -24.43 2.46
CA GLY A 289 10.12 -25.65 2.66
C GLY A 289 9.50 -25.73 4.06
N GLN A 290 10.27 -25.40 5.11
CA GLN A 290 9.77 -25.38 6.48
C GLN A 290 8.72 -24.29 6.69
N LEU A 291 8.96 -23.10 6.12
CA LEU A 291 8.02 -21.99 6.18
C LEU A 291 6.70 -22.36 5.50
N VAL A 292 6.73 -22.91 4.29
CA VAL A 292 5.53 -23.34 3.56
C VAL A 292 4.76 -24.41 4.34
N VAL A 293 5.43 -25.41 4.91
CA VAL A 293 4.78 -26.43 5.76
C VAL A 293 4.11 -25.77 6.98
N PHE A 294 4.79 -24.82 7.63
CA PHE A 294 4.23 -24.09 8.75
C PHE A 294 2.97 -23.30 8.37
N PHE A 295 2.99 -22.57 7.26
CA PHE A 295 1.84 -21.80 6.77
C PHE A 295 0.67 -22.70 6.36
N ASN A 296 0.93 -23.77 5.61
CA ASN A 296 -0.10 -24.72 5.14
C ASN A 296 -0.76 -25.51 6.28
N ALA A 297 -0.07 -25.68 7.41
CA ALA A 297 -0.61 -26.37 8.58
C ALA A 297 -1.62 -25.50 9.38
N GLN A 298 -1.70 -24.19 9.13
CA GLN A 298 -2.67 -23.33 9.78
C GLN A 298 -3.93 -23.21 8.91
N GLY A 299 -5.05 -23.74 9.38
CA GLY A 299 -6.32 -23.79 8.63
C GLY A 299 -6.98 -22.44 8.30
N ASP A 300 -6.44 -21.32 8.80
CA ASP A 300 -6.94 -19.95 8.56
C ASP A 300 -6.09 -19.17 7.52
N TYR A 301 -5.21 -19.85 6.77
CA TYR A 301 -4.42 -19.22 5.71
C TYR A 301 -5.27 -19.07 4.44
N ASP A 302 -5.67 -17.84 4.15
CA ASP A 302 -6.34 -17.45 2.91
C ASP A 302 -5.30 -16.98 1.87
N GLU A 303 -5.20 -17.67 0.72
CA GLU A 303 -4.32 -17.28 -0.37
C GLU A 303 -4.79 -16.01 -1.10
N ASP A 304 -6.10 -15.73 -1.07
CA ASP A 304 -6.72 -14.56 -1.68
C ASP A 304 -6.68 -13.32 -0.76
N ASP A 305 -6.47 -13.52 0.54
CA ASP A 305 -6.19 -12.48 1.53
C ASP A 305 -5.07 -12.90 2.52
N PRO A 306 -3.78 -12.81 2.14
CA PRO A 306 -2.65 -13.24 2.97
C PRO A 306 -2.40 -12.34 4.21
N ILE A 307 -3.28 -11.36 4.44
CA ILE A 307 -3.15 -10.27 5.42
C ILE A 307 -3.35 -10.71 6.90
N PRO A 308 -4.16 -11.71 7.28
CA PRO A 308 -4.43 -11.97 8.69
C PRO A 308 -3.51 -13.00 9.36
N PHE A 309 -2.56 -13.61 8.66
CA PHE A 309 -1.85 -14.78 9.22
C PHE A 309 -1.08 -14.48 10.53
N PHE A 310 -0.42 -13.32 10.65
CA PHE A 310 0.24 -12.86 11.88
C PHE A 310 -0.46 -11.69 12.58
N PHE A 311 -1.55 -11.14 12.02
CA PHE A 311 -2.18 -9.93 12.53
C PHE A 311 -3.59 -10.26 13.04
N ARG A 312 -3.80 -10.21 14.37
CA ARG A 312 -5.16 -10.22 14.91
C ARG A 312 -5.83 -8.88 14.61
N HIS A 313 -7.12 -8.93 14.23
CA HIS A 313 -7.94 -7.74 13.99
C HIS A 313 -7.76 -6.70 15.10
N THR A 314 -7.75 -5.44 14.68
CA THR A 314 -7.77 -4.26 15.53
C THR A 314 -8.97 -4.33 16.49
N GLU A 315 -8.71 -4.48 17.79
CA GLU A 315 -9.66 -3.95 18.76
C GLU A 315 -9.78 -2.45 18.47
N ARG A 316 -10.98 -2.01 18.08
CA ARG A 316 -11.33 -0.59 18.07
C ARG A 316 -10.90 -0.03 19.42
N ARG A 317 -10.10 1.03 19.43
CA ARG A 317 -9.99 1.88 20.61
C ARG A 317 -11.41 2.28 20.97
N GLU A 318 -11.95 1.73 22.06
CA GLU A 318 -13.04 2.39 22.75
C GLU A 318 -12.49 3.76 23.16
N SER A 319 -13.08 4.81 22.60
CA SER A 319 -12.81 6.16 23.04
C SER A 319 -13.10 6.21 24.55
N PRO A 320 -12.20 6.74 25.39
CA PRO A 320 -12.60 7.08 26.74
C PRO A 320 -13.71 8.12 26.63
N GLY A 321 -14.84 7.85 27.29
CA GLY A 321 -15.95 8.77 27.43
C GLY A 321 -15.57 10.05 28.16
#